data_AF-A0A023X6J4-F1
#
_entry.id   AF-A0A023X6J4-F1
#
_cell.length_a   1.000
_cell.length_b   1.000
_cell.length_c   1.000
_cell.angle_alpha   90.00
_cell.angle_beta   90.00
_cell.angle_gamma   90.00
#
_symmetry.space_group_name_H-M   'P 1'
#
loop_
_entity.id
_entity.type
_entity.pdbx_description
1 polymer ?
#
loop_
_entity_poly.entity_id
_entity_poly.type
_entity_poly.pdbx_seq_one_letter_code
_entity_poly.pdbx_strand_id
1 'polypeptide(L)'
;MRDVSGAGEGSGARWLALLVVLAGLVCAGALCASVGAADAETRTEQAVKKTVRGPDGILGKPRFGQAKVTRYAKSKGATKYTLRAIPIYYELAPKVGIAPDVLIAQSMLETGYGKYGGDAKPWNMAGIKKGGIVGDEPEDFEQPRTARAGVRMHINHMAAYTNMKTLGKPHDRYYDARRAQESRGYWIRRVSQLGNGVWATDPEYSTKLKRILSEMSRA
;
A
#
# COMPACT_ATOMS: atom_id res chain seq x y z
N MET A 1 -29.76 69.27 35.18
CA MET A 1 -30.78 69.02 36.22
C MET A 1 -32.10 68.73 35.55
N ARG A 2 -32.43 67.45 35.38
CA ARG A 2 -33.80 66.94 35.33
C ARG A 2 -33.79 65.58 36.02
N ASP A 3 -34.93 65.37 36.65
CA ASP A 3 -35.19 64.57 37.83
C ASP A 3 -35.18 63.06 37.64
N VAL A 4 -35.11 62.43 38.80
CA VAL A 4 -35.11 61.01 39.13
C VAL A 4 -36.53 60.41 39.00
N SER A 5 -36.60 59.10 38.75
CA SER A 5 -37.46 58.12 39.48
C SER A 5 -38.47 57.28 38.68
N GLY A 6 -38.51 55.99 39.06
CA GLY A 6 -39.63 55.04 38.93
C GLY A 6 -39.50 54.09 37.73
N ALA A 7 -39.74 52.79 37.81
CA ALA A 7 -40.18 51.83 38.83
C ALA A 7 -39.77 50.44 38.24
N GLY A 8 -39.42 49.39 38.98
CA GLY A 8 -40.28 48.63 39.89
C GLY A 8 -40.67 47.30 39.24
N GLU A 9 -40.57 46.21 40.02
CA GLU A 9 -41.02 44.82 39.75
C GLU A 9 -40.06 43.91 38.96
N GLY A 10 -39.68 42.71 39.40
CA GLY A 10 -40.12 41.90 40.53
C GLY A 10 -40.13 40.41 40.13
N SER A 11 -39.72 39.54 41.06
CA SER A 11 -39.85 38.07 41.03
C SER A 11 -38.75 37.31 40.26
N GLY A 12 -37.99 36.37 40.83
CA GLY A 12 -38.06 35.77 42.16
C GLY A 12 -37.03 34.63 42.31
N ALA A 13 -36.91 34.16 43.55
CA ALA A 13 -36.32 32.89 43.99
C ALA A 13 -34.79 32.68 43.76
N ARG A 14 -33.92 32.82 44.79
CA ARG A 14 -33.74 32.00 46.02
C ARG A 14 -32.62 30.93 45.87
N TRP A 15 -31.53 31.19 46.60
CA TRP A 15 -30.63 30.29 47.35
C TRP A 15 -29.69 29.31 46.61
N LEU A 16 -28.39 29.68 46.63
CA LEU A 16 -27.22 28.93 47.14
C LEU A 16 -27.16 27.40 46.94
N ALA A 17 -26.13 26.92 46.23
CA ALA A 17 -25.24 25.86 46.71
C ALA A 17 -23.96 25.73 45.84
N LEU A 18 -22.82 25.66 46.53
CA LEU A 18 -21.50 25.27 46.03
C LEU A 18 -21.53 23.90 45.31
N LEU A 19 -20.78 23.77 44.20
CA LEU A 19 -20.15 22.51 43.76
C LEU A 19 -18.79 22.88 43.13
N VAL A 20 -17.71 22.76 43.92
CA VAL A 20 -16.73 21.68 43.87
C VAL A 20 -15.90 21.67 42.58
N VAL A 21 -14.63 22.08 42.75
CA VAL A 21 -13.50 21.80 41.86
C VAL A 21 -13.50 20.31 41.48
N LEU A 22 -13.59 19.99 40.18
CA LEU A 22 -13.02 18.78 39.57
C LEU A 22 -13.27 18.78 38.05
N ALA A 23 -12.29 19.25 37.27
CA ALA A 23 -12.18 18.90 35.85
C ALA A 23 -10.70 18.82 35.46
N GLY A 24 -9.93 18.09 36.27
CA GLY A 24 -8.56 17.70 35.96
C GLY A 24 -8.46 16.18 35.85
N LEU A 25 -9.25 15.52 35.00
CA LEU A 25 -9.02 14.10 34.62
C LEU A 25 -9.90 13.62 33.45
N VAL A 26 -9.70 14.12 32.23
CA VAL A 26 -10.33 13.50 31.01
C VAL A 26 -9.31 13.09 29.94
N CYS A 27 -8.01 13.37 30.08
CA CYS A 27 -7.02 13.01 29.03
C CYS A 27 -6.34 11.63 29.17
N ALA A 28 -6.69 10.78 30.14
CA ALA A 28 -6.05 9.47 30.29
C ALA A 28 -6.67 8.35 29.42
N GLY A 29 -7.97 8.44 29.09
CA GLY A 29 -8.68 7.38 28.38
C GLY A 29 -8.39 7.31 26.87
N ALA A 30 -8.26 8.46 26.21
CA ALA A 30 -7.99 8.53 24.77
C ALA A 30 -6.53 8.14 24.43
N LEU A 31 -5.58 8.41 25.33
CA LEU A 31 -4.16 8.11 25.12
C LEU A 31 -3.88 6.60 25.17
N CYS A 32 -4.51 5.88 26.11
CA CYS A 32 -4.32 4.43 26.27
C CYS A 32 -4.89 3.63 25.09
N ALA A 33 -6.04 4.04 24.53
CA ALA A 33 -6.65 3.35 23.38
C ALA A 33 -5.80 3.47 22.10
N SER A 34 -5.21 4.66 21.85
CA SER A 34 -4.36 4.87 20.66
C SER A 34 -3.03 4.11 20.71
N VAL A 35 -2.43 3.95 21.90
CA VAL A 35 -1.19 3.19 22.07
C VAL A 35 -1.45 1.70 21.84
N GLY A 36 -2.56 1.16 22.35
CA GLY A 36 -2.93 -0.24 22.14
C GLY A 36 -3.20 -0.61 20.68
N ALA A 37 -3.83 0.28 19.90
CA ALA A 37 -4.07 0.08 18.48
C ALA A 37 -2.76 0.09 17.66
N ALA A 38 -1.87 1.06 17.92
CA ALA A 38 -0.58 1.15 17.25
C ALA A 38 0.34 -0.06 17.56
N ASP A 39 0.30 -0.56 18.80
CA ASP A 39 1.03 -1.77 19.20
C ASP A 39 0.47 -3.04 18.54
N ALA A 40 -0.85 -3.15 18.41
CA ALA A 40 -1.50 -4.26 17.73
C ALA A 40 -1.20 -4.29 16.23
N GLU A 41 -1.24 -3.13 15.55
CA GLU A 41 -0.86 -2.99 14.15
C GLU A 41 0.62 -3.35 13.94
N THR A 42 1.50 -2.89 14.83
CA THR A 42 2.93 -3.18 14.76
C THR A 42 3.23 -4.66 14.97
N ARG A 43 2.61 -5.31 15.95
CA ARG A 43 2.74 -6.77 16.18
C ARG A 43 2.21 -7.57 15.00
N THR A 44 1.09 -7.15 14.41
CA THR A 44 0.52 -7.79 13.22
C THR A 44 1.45 -7.66 12.01
N GLU A 45 2.02 -6.46 11.77
CA GLU A 45 2.99 -6.22 10.69
C GLU A 45 4.25 -7.09 10.87
N GLN A 46 4.76 -7.19 12.10
CA GLN A 46 5.91 -8.02 12.44
C GLN A 46 5.63 -9.51 12.30
N ALA A 47 4.44 -9.97 12.68
CA ALA A 47 4.02 -11.36 12.50
C ALA A 47 3.92 -11.72 11.01
N VAL A 48 3.31 -10.85 10.21
CA VAL A 48 3.22 -11.02 8.75
C VAL A 48 4.61 -11.13 8.12
N LYS A 49 5.56 -10.25 8.49
CA LYS A 49 6.94 -10.27 7.99
C LYS A 49 7.68 -11.59 8.26
N LYS A 50 7.31 -12.34 9.30
CA LYS A 50 8.01 -13.58 9.69
C LYS A 50 7.50 -14.82 8.96
N THR A 51 6.26 -14.82 8.50
CA THR A 51 5.58 -16.00 7.94
C THR A 51 5.77 -16.09 6.42
N VAL A 52 6.01 -17.29 5.89
CA VAL A 52 5.99 -17.55 4.44
C VAL A 52 4.56 -17.44 3.93
N ARG A 53 4.35 -16.66 2.87
CA ARG A 53 3.01 -16.46 2.30
C ARG A 53 2.39 -17.78 1.80
N GLY A 54 1.07 -17.88 1.92
CA GLY A 54 0.29 -18.93 1.24
C GLY A 54 0.33 -18.79 -0.28
N PRO A 55 -0.16 -19.79 -1.06
CA PRO A 55 -0.12 -19.76 -2.53
C PRO A 55 -0.77 -18.50 -3.12
N ASP A 56 -1.89 -18.07 -2.54
CA ASP A 56 -2.63 -16.88 -2.94
C ASP A 56 -2.21 -15.62 -2.18
N GLY A 57 -1.30 -15.71 -1.19
CA GLY A 57 -0.92 -14.58 -0.35
C GLY A 57 0.06 -13.62 -1.03
N ILE A 58 -0.03 -12.33 -0.69
CA ILE A 58 0.86 -11.26 -1.17
C ILE A 58 1.91 -10.86 -0.12
N LEU A 59 1.57 -10.97 1.16
CA LEU A 59 2.38 -10.46 2.27
C LEU A 59 3.17 -11.56 2.97
N GLY A 60 4.27 -11.15 3.59
CA GLY A 60 5.21 -12.01 4.30
C GLY A 60 6.42 -12.42 3.48
N LYS A 61 7.10 -13.49 3.92
CA LYS A 61 8.25 -14.05 3.22
C LYS A 61 7.83 -14.68 1.89
N PRO A 62 8.69 -14.62 0.85
CA PRO A 62 8.40 -15.22 -0.43
C PRO A 62 8.33 -16.75 -0.31
N ARG A 63 7.52 -17.39 -1.16
CA ARG A 63 7.50 -18.85 -1.31
C ARG A 63 8.71 -19.35 -2.09
N PHE A 64 9.18 -18.52 -3.03
CA PHE A 64 10.28 -18.87 -3.91
C PHE A 64 11.49 -18.00 -3.59
N GLY A 65 12.66 -18.61 -3.44
CA GLY A 65 13.92 -17.89 -3.23
C GLY A 65 14.44 -17.25 -4.52
N GLN A 66 15.31 -16.25 -4.39
CA GLN A 66 15.85 -15.46 -5.51
C GLN A 66 16.40 -16.33 -6.65
N ALA A 67 17.21 -17.35 -6.33
CA ALA A 67 17.78 -18.25 -7.33
C ALA A 67 16.73 -18.96 -8.18
N LYS A 68 15.63 -19.45 -7.58
CA LYS A 68 14.53 -20.10 -8.30
C LYS A 68 13.82 -19.09 -9.21
N VAL A 69 13.51 -17.90 -8.70
CA VAL A 69 12.85 -16.85 -9.49
C VAL A 69 13.72 -16.40 -10.66
N THR A 70 15.03 -16.26 -10.45
CA THR A 70 15.98 -15.96 -11.52
C THR A 70 16.04 -17.07 -12.57
N ARG A 71 16.09 -18.35 -12.18
CA ARG A 71 16.06 -19.47 -13.14
C ARG A 71 14.77 -19.47 -13.97
N TYR A 72 13.63 -19.31 -13.31
CA TYR A 72 12.34 -19.21 -13.98
C TYR A 72 12.29 -18.03 -14.96
N ALA A 73 12.72 -16.84 -14.56
CA ALA A 73 12.75 -15.68 -15.45
C ALA A 73 13.64 -15.93 -16.68
N LYS A 74 14.82 -16.54 -16.49
CA LYS A 74 15.70 -16.93 -17.59
C LYS A 74 15.05 -17.94 -18.54
N SER A 75 14.37 -18.97 -18.03
CA SER A 75 13.71 -19.99 -18.87
C SER A 75 12.55 -19.43 -19.69
N LYS A 76 11.99 -18.28 -19.31
CA LYS A 76 10.98 -17.54 -20.07
C LYS A 76 11.56 -16.49 -21.03
N GLY A 77 12.88 -16.40 -21.15
CA GLY A 77 13.55 -15.40 -21.99
C GLY A 77 13.35 -13.98 -21.45
N ALA A 78 13.35 -13.81 -20.13
CA ALA A 78 13.28 -12.49 -19.53
C ALA A 78 14.52 -11.66 -19.87
N THR A 79 14.32 -10.38 -20.18
CA THR A 79 15.40 -9.49 -20.60
C THR A 79 16.29 -9.11 -19.42
N LYS A 80 17.45 -8.50 -19.72
CA LYS A 80 18.36 -7.95 -18.69
C LYS A 80 17.67 -6.99 -17.73
N TYR A 81 16.58 -6.35 -18.16
CA TYR A 81 15.80 -5.43 -17.36
C TYR A 81 15.13 -6.15 -16.18
N THR A 82 14.34 -7.20 -16.47
CA THR A 82 13.73 -8.05 -15.43
C THR A 82 14.79 -8.68 -14.54
N LEU A 83 15.85 -9.23 -15.13
CA LEU A 83 16.92 -9.90 -14.38
C LEU A 83 17.63 -8.97 -13.39
N ARG A 84 17.82 -7.69 -13.75
CA ARG A 84 18.39 -6.66 -12.85
C ARG A 84 17.44 -6.24 -11.73
N ALA A 85 16.12 -6.34 -11.94
CA ALA A 85 15.13 -5.97 -10.95
C ALA A 85 14.99 -7.00 -9.82
N ILE A 86 15.14 -8.29 -10.14
CA ILE A 86 14.99 -9.42 -9.20
C ILE A 86 15.77 -9.20 -7.88
N PRO A 87 17.11 -9.02 -7.88
CA PRO A 87 17.85 -8.87 -6.62
C PRO A 87 17.38 -7.64 -5.82
N ILE A 88 16.93 -6.58 -6.49
CA ILE A 88 16.43 -5.36 -5.84
C ILE A 88 15.09 -5.62 -5.14
N TYR A 89 14.17 -6.40 -5.74
CA TYR A 89 12.93 -6.79 -5.08
C TYR A 89 13.23 -7.60 -3.81
N TYR A 90 14.13 -8.58 -3.88
CA TYR A 90 14.51 -9.38 -2.72
C TYR A 90 15.19 -8.56 -1.62
N GLU A 91 15.86 -7.47 -1.96
CA GLU A 91 16.43 -6.57 -0.98
C GLU A 91 15.37 -5.65 -0.34
N LEU A 92 14.45 -5.10 -1.15
CA LEU A 92 13.58 -4.00 -0.72
C LEU A 92 12.21 -4.46 -0.19
N ALA A 93 11.54 -5.37 -0.87
CA ALA A 93 10.16 -5.74 -0.54
C ALA A 93 10.00 -6.34 0.87
N PRO A 94 10.95 -7.19 1.36
CA PRO A 94 10.86 -7.73 2.72
C PRO A 94 10.88 -6.67 3.82
N LYS A 95 11.52 -5.51 3.60
CA LYS A 95 11.59 -4.41 4.58
C LYS A 95 10.20 -3.89 4.96
N VAL A 96 9.25 -3.98 4.02
CA VAL A 96 7.83 -3.58 4.21
C VAL A 96 6.89 -4.77 4.25
N GLY A 97 7.41 -6.01 4.34
CA GLY A 97 6.59 -7.21 4.48
C GLY A 97 5.77 -7.61 3.26
N ILE A 98 6.16 -7.17 2.06
CA ILE A 98 5.58 -7.61 0.80
C ILE A 98 6.49 -8.67 0.17
N ALA A 99 5.90 -9.74 -0.34
CA ALA A 99 6.66 -10.84 -0.87
C ALA A 99 7.25 -10.52 -2.26
N PRO A 100 8.59 -10.59 -2.44
CA PRO A 100 9.23 -10.20 -3.69
C PRO A 100 8.87 -11.11 -4.86
N ASP A 101 8.61 -12.41 -4.64
CA ASP A 101 8.25 -13.35 -5.70
C ASP A 101 6.90 -13.01 -6.37
N VAL A 102 5.95 -12.46 -5.62
CA VAL A 102 4.69 -11.95 -6.16
C VAL A 102 4.90 -10.70 -7.00
N LEU A 103 5.65 -9.71 -6.49
CA LEU A 103 5.94 -8.48 -7.23
C LEU A 103 6.74 -8.74 -8.51
N ILE A 104 7.64 -9.73 -8.49
CA ILE A 104 8.38 -10.13 -9.68
C ILE A 104 7.45 -10.83 -10.68
N ALA A 105 6.58 -11.74 -10.22
CA ALA A 105 5.57 -12.37 -11.08
C ALA A 105 4.65 -11.32 -11.73
N GLN A 106 4.23 -10.33 -10.94
CA GLN A 106 3.47 -9.19 -11.42
C GLN A 106 4.26 -8.39 -12.46
N SER A 107 5.53 -8.06 -12.20
CA SER A 107 6.36 -7.34 -13.15
C SER A 107 6.56 -8.07 -14.48
N MET A 108 6.66 -9.41 -14.45
CA MET A 108 6.77 -10.23 -15.66
C MET A 108 5.47 -10.23 -16.46
N LEU A 109 4.32 -10.22 -15.78
CA LEU A 109 3.02 -10.09 -16.42
C LEU A 109 2.88 -8.72 -17.10
N GLU A 110 3.15 -7.65 -16.37
CA GLU A 110 2.96 -6.25 -16.80
C GLU A 110 3.88 -5.87 -17.95
N THR A 111 5.11 -6.39 -17.96
CA THR A 111 6.14 -5.98 -18.92
C THR A 111 6.42 -7.03 -20.01
N GLY A 112 5.69 -8.14 -20.02
CA GLY A 112 6.00 -9.27 -20.90
C GLY A 112 7.42 -9.81 -20.68
N TYR A 113 7.80 -10.03 -19.43
CA TYR A 113 9.15 -10.44 -19.01
C TYR A 113 10.26 -9.41 -19.31
N GLY A 114 9.91 -8.12 -19.35
CA GLY A 114 10.82 -7.00 -19.61
C GLY A 114 10.97 -6.68 -21.10
N LYS A 115 9.97 -7.01 -21.92
CA LYS A 115 9.92 -6.78 -23.37
C LYS A 115 9.07 -5.56 -23.77
N TYR A 116 8.41 -4.92 -22.81
CA TYR A 116 7.60 -3.73 -23.04
C TYR A 116 8.44 -2.61 -23.67
N GLY A 117 8.03 -2.14 -24.86
CA GLY A 117 8.75 -1.13 -25.65
C GLY A 117 10.07 -1.60 -26.26
N GLY A 118 10.32 -2.91 -26.37
CA GLY A 118 11.62 -3.49 -26.74
C GLY A 118 12.35 -4.03 -25.50
N ASP A 119 13.67 -3.83 -25.38
CA ASP A 119 14.46 -4.36 -24.24
C ASP A 119 14.32 -3.57 -22.90
N ALA A 120 13.22 -2.82 -22.78
CA ALA A 120 12.64 -2.04 -21.68
C ALA A 120 13.39 -0.79 -21.15
N LYS A 121 12.76 0.37 -21.38
CA LYS A 121 12.80 1.64 -20.64
C LYS A 121 11.43 2.32 -20.77
N PRO A 122 10.95 3.10 -19.78
CA PRO A 122 11.58 3.44 -18.48
C PRO A 122 11.59 2.29 -17.45
N TRP A 123 12.17 2.48 -16.25
CA TRP A 123 12.17 1.46 -15.16
C TRP A 123 10.79 1.26 -14.49
N ASN A 124 9.69 1.38 -15.23
CA ASN A 124 8.34 1.15 -14.75
C ASN A 124 7.94 -0.33 -14.88
N MET A 125 8.10 -1.07 -13.79
CA MET A 125 7.91 -2.53 -13.73
C MET A 125 6.44 -2.97 -13.72
N ALA A 126 5.50 -2.03 -13.68
CA ALA A 126 4.14 -2.29 -13.22
C ALA A 126 3.09 -1.40 -13.87
N GLY A 127 3.43 -0.72 -14.99
CA GLY A 127 2.50 0.16 -15.71
C GLY A 127 1.95 1.31 -14.87
N ILE A 128 2.72 1.80 -13.89
CA ILE A 128 2.24 2.80 -12.93
C ILE A 128 2.14 4.17 -13.61
N LYS A 129 0.94 4.75 -13.59
CA LYS A 129 0.67 6.10 -14.10
C LYS A 129 1.15 7.18 -13.12
N LYS A 130 1.27 8.42 -13.60
CA LYS A 130 1.41 9.62 -12.75
C LYS A 130 0.15 9.85 -11.91
N GLY A 131 0.27 10.67 -10.88
CA GLY A 131 -0.87 11.03 -10.01
C GLY A 131 -1.91 11.90 -10.72
N GLY A 132 -3.14 11.83 -10.25
CA GLY A 132 -4.28 12.58 -10.79
C GLY A 132 -5.01 11.87 -11.93
N ILE A 133 -5.83 12.63 -12.65
CA ILE A 133 -6.56 12.16 -13.83
C ILE A 133 -5.59 12.27 -15.02
N VAL A 134 -5.20 11.12 -15.58
CA VAL A 134 -4.24 11.00 -16.66
C VAL A 134 -4.73 9.97 -17.68
N GLY A 135 -4.30 10.10 -18.93
CA GLY A 135 -4.66 9.22 -20.04
C GLY A 135 -3.87 7.90 -20.04
N ASP A 136 -3.66 7.36 -21.23
CA ASP A 136 -2.92 6.11 -21.49
C ASP A 136 -1.74 6.31 -22.46
N GLU A 137 -1.30 7.56 -22.66
CA GLU A 137 -0.14 7.87 -23.49
C GLU A 137 1.17 7.65 -22.74
N PRO A 138 2.32 7.39 -23.41
CA PRO A 138 3.60 7.15 -22.76
C PRO A 138 4.03 8.22 -21.73
N GLU A 139 3.62 9.47 -21.93
CA GLU A 139 3.88 10.60 -21.05
C GLU A 139 3.05 10.55 -19.75
N ASP A 140 1.94 9.81 -19.72
CA ASP A 140 1.08 9.62 -18.55
C ASP A 140 1.67 8.63 -17.54
N PHE A 141 2.68 7.86 -17.95
CA PHE A 141 3.34 6.86 -17.11
C PHE A 141 4.51 7.44 -16.33
N GLU A 142 4.74 6.88 -15.14
CA GLU A 142 5.94 7.16 -14.37
C GLU A 142 7.18 6.70 -15.14
N GLN A 143 8.24 7.51 -15.09
CA GLN A 143 9.50 7.23 -15.79
C GLN A 143 10.70 7.14 -14.82
N PRO A 144 10.80 6.08 -13.99
CA PRO A 144 11.90 5.95 -13.07
C PRO A 144 13.24 5.82 -13.81
N ARG A 145 14.22 6.64 -13.40
CA ARG A 145 15.55 6.69 -14.03
C ARG A 145 16.43 5.47 -13.74
N THR A 146 16.15 4.74 -12.67
CA THR A 146 16.95 3.59 -12.24
C THR A 146 16.08 2.40 -11.87
N ALA A 147 16.63 1.19 -12.01
CA ALA A 147 15.98 -0.05 -11.59
C ALA A 147 15.53 0.00 -10.13
N ARG A 148 16.38 0.57 -9.26
CA ARG A 148 16.08 0.71 -7.83
C ARG A 148 14.91 1.66 -7.57
N ALA A 149 14.84 2.78 -8.29
CA ALA A 149 13.70 3.69 -8.22
C ALA A 149 12.41 3.01 -8.70
N GLY A 150 12.48 2.28 -9.82
CA GLY A 150 11.35 1.54 -10.37
C GLY A 150 10.79 0.45 -9.46
N VAL A 151 11.69 -0.37 -8.90
CA VAL A 151 11.32 -1.43 -7.95
C VAL A 151 10.74 -0.83 -6.67
N ARG A 152 11.34 0.22 -6.11
CA ARG A 152 10.80 0.93 -4.93
C ARG A 152 9.42 1.51 -5.22
N MET A 153 9.23 2.10 -6.40
CA MET A 153 7.94 2.62 -6.85
C MET A 153 6.87 1.53 -6.89
N HIS A 154 7.16 0.38 -7.51
CA HIS A 154 6.23 -0.75 -7.55
C HIS A 154 5.90 -1.27 -6.14
N ILE A 155 6.89 -1.42 -5.26
CA ILE A 155 6.69 -1.83 -3.87
C ILE A 155 5.77 -0.84 -3.14
N ASN A 156 6.03 0.47 -3.27
CA ASN A 156 5.22 1.51 -2.65
C ASN A 156 3.79 1.50 -3.21
N HIS A 157 3.63 1.31 -4.51
CA HIS A 157 2.30 1.22 -5.11
C HIS A 157 1.51 0.03 -4.54
N MET A 158 2.11 -1.16 -4.46
CA MET A 158 1.47 -2.30 -3.78
C MET A 158 1.21 -2.04 -2.28
N ALA A 159 2.04 -1.23 -1.62
CA ALA A 159 1.82 -0.82 -0.23
C ALA A 159 0.54 0.03 -0.07
N ALA A 160 0.13 0.79 -1.10
CA ALA A 160 -1.17 1.48 -1.09
C ALA A 160 -2.35 0.50 -1.09
N TYR A 161 -2.24 -0.62 -1.81
CA TYR A 161 -3.28 -1.65 -1.86
C TYR A 161 -3.36 -2.50 -0.59
N THR A 162 -2.22 -2.70 0.08
CA THR A 162 -2.06 -3.67 1.17
C THR A 162 -2.01 -3.01 2.57
N ASN A 163 -2.08 -1.67 2.62
CA ASN A 163 -1.85 -0.86 3.83
C ASN A 163 -0.54 -1.20 4.54
N MET A 164 0.51 -1.41 3.77
CA MET A 164 1.87 -1.57 4.32
C MET A 164 2.59 -0.22 4.31
N LYS A 165 3.66 -0.12 5.10
CA LYS A 165 4.52 1.06 5.11
C LYS A 165 5.22 1.24 3.77
N THR A 166 5.46 2.49 3.38
CA THR A 166 6.23 2.80 2.17
C THR A 166 7.73 2.80 2.47
N LEU A 167 8.52 2.54 1.44
CA LEU A 167 9.96 2.79 1.41
C LEU A 167 10.21 4.24 1.02
N GLY A 168 10.45 5.10 2.01
CA GLY A 168 10.62 6.54 1.82
C GLY A 168 9.37 7.22 1.26
N LYS A 169 9.57 8.39 0.63
CA LYS A 169 8.48 9.13 -0.02
C LYS A 169 7.95 8.36 -1.24
N PRO A 170 6.64 8.08 -1.32
CA PRO A 170 6.03 7.44 -2.48
C PRO A 170 5.86 8.43 -3.65
N HIS A 171 5.53 7.88 -4.83
CA HIS A 171 5.12 8.63 -6.02
C HIS A 171 3.67 9.10 -5.90
N ASP A 172 3.23 10.10 -6.65
CA ASP A 172 1.92 10.75 -6.41
C ASP A 172 0.73 9.80 -6.63
N ARG A 173 0.81 8.90 -7.63
CA ARG A 173 -0.21 7.87 -7.91
C ARG A 173 -0.44 6.90 -6.75
N TYR A 174 0.49 6.81 -5.78
CA TYR A 174 0.27 6.10 -4.52
C TYR A 174 -0.97 6.61 -3.78
N TYR A 175 -1.14 7.93 -3.69
CA TYR A 175 -2.22 8.54 -2.92
C TYR A 175 -3.59 8.28 -3.56
N ASP A 176 -3.65 8.27 -4.89
CA ASP A 176 -4.87 7.91 -5.63
C ASP A 176 -5.26 6.46 -5.39
N ALA A 177 -4.30 5.53 -5.54
CA ALA A 177 -4.53 4.11 -5.31
C ALA A 177 -4.92 3.81 -3.86
N ARG A 178 -4.27 4.47 -2.90
CA ARG A 178 -4.58 4.31 -1.48
C ARG A 178 -6.00 4.78 -1.19
N ARG A 179 -6.39 5.98 -1.65
CA ARG A 179 -7.75 6.51 -1.48
C ARG A 179 -8.79 5.60 -2.11
N ALA A 180 -8.53 5.10 -3.32
CA ALA A 180 -9.41 4.18 -4.00
C ALA A 180 -9.57 2.86 -3.23
N GLN A 181 -8.49 2.37 -2.59
CA GLN A 181 -8.55 1.17 -1.77
C GLN A 181 -9.28 1.41 -0.44
N GLU A 182 -9.07 2.55 0.21
CA GLU A 182 -9.79 2.98 1.41
C GLU A 182 -11.31 3.06 1.13
N SER A 183 -11.69 3.63 -0.02
CA SER A 183 -13.10 3.68 -0.46
C SER A 183 -13.72 2.31 -0.70
N ARG A 184 -12.92 1.26 -0.97
CA ARG A 184 -13.42 -0.12 -1.10
C ARG A 184 -13.69 -0.78 0.25
N GLY A 185 -13.17 -0.23 1.35
CA GLY A 185 -13.42 -0.73 2.71
C GLY A 185 -12.65 -2.01 3.09
N TYR A 186 -11.67 -2.44 2.29
CA TYR A 186 -10.80 -3.57 2.62
C TYR A 186 -9.39 -3.37 2.07
N TRP A 187 -8.42 -4.11 2.61
CA TRP A 187 -7.04 -4.11 2.12
C TRP A 187 -6.73 -5.41 1.41
N ILE A 188 -5.92 -5.32 0.35
CA ILE A 188 -5.52 -6.47 -0.45
C ILE A 188 -4.56 -7.35 0.35
N ARG A 189 -4.87 -8.64 0.40
CA ARG A 189 -4.03 -9.68 1.04
C ARG A 189 -3.74 -10.84 0.09
N ARG A 190 -4.57 -11.01 -0.94
CA ARG A 190 -4.52 -12.14 -1.86
C ARG A 190 -4.39 -11.71 -3.32
N VAL A 191 -3.65 -12.49 -4.10
CA VAL A 191 -3.48 -12.34 -5.55
C VAL A 191 -4.83 -12.40 -6.26
N SER A 192 -5.76 -13.24 -5.80
CA SER A 192 -7.14 -13.31 -6.30
C SER A 192 -7.87 -11.97 -6.33
N GLN A 193 -7.50 -11.00 -5.50
CA GLN A 193 -8.18 -9.71 -5.39
C GLN A 193 -7.66 -8.64 -6.37
N LEU A 194 -6.66 -8.92 -7.20
CA LEU A 194 -6.02 -7.89 -8.03
C LEU A 194 -6.73 -7.63 -9.39
N GLY A 195 -7.60 -8.53 -9.86
CA GLY A 195 -8.42 -8.30 -11.05
C GLY A 195 -9.66 -7.42 -10.81
N ASN A 196 -10.57 -7.40 -11.78
CA ASN A 196 -11.91 -6.79 -11.67
C ASN A 196 -11.89 -5.32 -11.25
N GLY A 197 -10.97 -4.54 -11.81
CA GLY A 197 -10.86 -3.09 -11.57
C GLY A 197 -10.25 -2.73 -10.22
N VAL A 198 -9.62 -3.65 -9.50
CA VAL A 198 -8.85 -3.34 -8.30
C VAL A 198 -7.46 -2.83 -8.69
N TRP A 199 -6.61 -3.71 -9.22
CA TRP A 199 -5.32 -3.32 -9.80
C TRP A 199 -5.44 -3.16 -11.31
N ALA A 200 -5.96 -4.18 -11.99
CA ALA A 200 -6.23 -4.17 -13.42
C ALA A 200 -7.72 -4.27 -13.69
N THR A 201 -8.19 -3.61 -14.75
CA THR A 201 -9.55 -3.75 -15.27
C THR A 201 -9.82 -5.15 -15.84
N ASP A 202 -8.78 -5.85 -16.29
CA ASP A 202 -8.84 -7.22 -16.78
C ASP A 202 -9.34 -8.19 -15.68
N PRO A 203 -10.48 -8.88 -15.89
CA PRO A 203 -10.99 -9.86 -14.93
C PRO A 203 -10.05 -11.07 -14.79
N GLU A 204 -9.30 -11.42 -15.82
CA GLU A 204 -8.37 -12.56 -15.83
C GLU A 204 -6.99 -12.24 -15.27
N TYR A 205 -6.76 -11.01 -14.80
CA TYR A 205 -5.47 -10.58 -14.27
C TYR A 205 -4.96 -11.50 -13.15
N SER A 206 -5.82 -11.76 -12.16
CA SER A 206 -5.51 -12.65 -11.04
C SER A 206 -5.17 -14.06 -11.51
N THR A 207 -5.88 -14.58 -12.51
CA THR A 207 -5.65 -15.91 -13.11
C THR A 207 -4.29 -15.97 -13.79
N LYS A 208 -3.96 -14.97 -14.61
CA LYS A 208 -2.66 -14.87 -15.32
C LYS A 208 -1.50 -14.78 -14.33
N LEU A 209 -1.64 -14.01 -13.27
CA LEU A 209 -0.63 -13.89 -12.22
C LEU A 209 -0.44 -15.21 -11.45
N LYS A 210 -1.54 -15.89 -11.09
CA LYS A 210 -1.48 -17.23 -10.48
C LYS A 210 -0.81 -18.26 -11.37
N ARG A 211 -1.02 -18.20 -12.69
CA ARG A 211 -0.35 -19.08 -13.66
C ARG A 211 1.18 -18.89 -13.61
N ILE A 212 1.67 -17.65 -13.61
CA ILE A 212 3.11 -17.36 -13.49
C ILE A 212 3.67 -17.93 -12.18
N LEU A 213 2.98 -17.73 -11.06
CA LEU A 213 3.40 -18.26 -9.76
C LEU A 213 3.42 -19.81 -9.73
N SER A 214 2.46 -20.45 -10.37
CA SER A 214 2.40 -21.91 -10.51
C SER A 214 3.52 -22.47 -11.39
N GLU A 215 3.82 -21.82 -12.51
CA GLU A 215 4.95 -22.18 -13.37
C GLU A 215 6.30 -21.98 -12.66
N MET A 216 6.45 -20.87 -11.93
CA MET A 216 7.63 -20.60 -11.10
C MET A 216 7.85 -21.67 -10.01
N SER A 217 6.76 -22.24 -9.47
CA SER A 217 6.85 -23.35 -8.50
C SER A 217 7.53 -24.58 -9.10
N ARG A 218 7.27 -24.86 -10.38
CA ARG A 218 7.71 -26.06 -11.11
C ARG A 218 9.08 -25.92 -11.79
N ALA A 219 9.71 -24.74 -11.70
CA ALA A 219 11.01 -24.41 -12.32
C ALA A 219 12.23 -24.57 -11.40
#